data_AF-A0A4V2QWM6-F1
#
_entry.id   AF-A0A4V2QWM6-F1
#
_cell.length_a   1.000
_cell.length_b   1.000
_cell.length_c   1.000
_cell.angle_alpha   90.00
_cell.angle_beta   90.00
_cell.angle_gamma   90.00
#
_symmetry.space_group_name_H-M   'P 1'
#
loop_
_entity.id
_entity.type
_entity.pdbx_description
1 polymer ?
#
loop_
_entity_poly.entity_id
_entity_poly.type
_entity_poly.pdbx_seq_one_letter_code
_entity_poly.pdbx_strand_id
1 'polypeptide(L)'
;METPKRRRSATRARLLEGALEVFAERGFHGASVEDICERAGFTRGAFYSNFGSKDELVLALFQATTDRLLEQIGALLPDLANQPGSLLDAVLGLLDDAAPDQRQWHLISTEFTLHALRNADAAKALIEQRAMFREQLTRLVEEITAASNLRLSVPPEQFVRLVMALHEGARSQYLLEPAKVPAGSLEHTFLPMILETISS
;
A
#
# COMPACT_ATOMS: atom_id res chain seq x y z
N MET A 1 26.88 -1.85 22.44
CA MET A 1 27.45 -2.08 21.11
C MET A 1 26.36 -2.75 20.27
N GLU A 2 25.82 -2.09 19.24
CA GLU A 2 24.74 -2.66 18.41
C GLU A 2 25.28 -3.77 17.49
N THR A 3 24.49 -4.84 17.30
CA THR A 3 24.84 -5.95 16.41
C THR A 3 24.83 -5.52 14.94
N PRO A 4 25.67 -6.11 14.07
CA PRO A 4 25.75 -5.74 12.65
C PRO A 4 24.41 -5.78 11.91
N LYS A 5 23.53 -6.73 12.28
CA LYS A 5 22.17 -6.86 11.73
C LYS A 5 21.28 -5.66 12.07
N ARG A 6 21.35 -5.15 13.31
CA ARG A 6 20.57 -4.01 13.82
C ARG A 6 21.01 -2.69 13.19
N ARG A 7 22.33 -2.53 12.96
CA ARG A 7 22.87 -1.37 12.23
C ARG A 7 22.42 -1.36 10.77
N ARG A 8 22.44 -2.53 10.09
CA ARG A 8 21.97 -2.65 8.71
C ARG A 8 20.48 -2.32 8.57
N SER A 9 19.63 -2.79 9.50
CA SER A 9 18.20 -2.47 9.48
C SER A 9 17.93 -0.98 9.71
N ALA A 10 18.67 -0.32 10.61
CA ALA A 10 18.55 1.12 10.84
C ALA A 10 18.97 1.95 9.61
N THR A 11 20.07 1.58 8.95
CA THR A 11 20.46 2.22 7.67
C THR A 11 19.39 2.02 6.60
N ARG A 12 18.86 0.80 6.46
CA ARG A 12 17.81 0.51 5.47
C ARG A 12 16.57 1.37 5.70
N ALA A 13 16.10 1.49 6.94
CA ALA A 13 14.92 2.30 7.28
C ALA A 13 15.12 3.78 6.93
N ARG A 14 16.27 4.36 7.28
CA ARG A 14 16.58 5.77 6.95
C ARG A 14 16.73 6.02 5.45
N LEU A 15 17.25 5.04 4.70
CA LEU A 15 17.30 5.13 3.24
C LEU A 15 15.89 5.11 2.63
N LEU A 16 14.96 4.33 3.19
CA LEU A 16 13.57 4.31 2.75
C LEU A 16 12.87 5.65 3.06
N GLU A 17 13.06 6.20 4.26
CA GLU A 17 12.53 7.51 4.65
C GLU A 17 13.05 8.62 3.72
N GLY A 18 14.37 8.70 3.52
CA GLY A 18 14.96 9.67 2.60
C GLY A 18 14.50 9.48 1.15
N ALA A 19 14.26 8.24 0.73
CA ALA A 19 13.73 7.95 -0.59
C ALA A 19 12.27 8.43 -0.76
N LEU A 20 11.42 8.21 0.25
CA LEU A 20 10.03 8.67 0.23
C LEU A 20 9.95 10.18 -0.02
N GLU A 21 10.72 10.95 0.74
CA GLU A 21 10.75 12.41 0.60
C GLU A 21 11.32 12.87 -0.74
N VAL A 22 12.46 12.31 -1.16
CA VAL A 22 13.12 12.68 -2.43
C VAL A 22 12.23 12.34 -3.62
N PHE A 23 11.56 11.18 -3.61
CA PHE A 23 10.60 10.84 -4.67
C PHE A 23 9.38 11.73 -4.66
N ALA A 24 8.85 12.10 -3.49
CA ALA A 24 7.72 13.02 -3.40
C ALA A 24 8.06 14.43 -3.94
N GLU A 25 9.30 14.88 -3.77
CA GLU A 25 9.76 16.20 -4.21
C GLU A 25 10.19 16.24 -5.70
N ARG A 26 10.88 15.19 -6.17
CA ARG A 26 11.56 15.18 -7.49
C ARG A 26 10.99 14.19 -8.49
N GLY A 27 10.04 13.37 -8.05
CA GLY A 27 9.56 12.22 -8.79
C GLY A 27 10.58 11.08 -8.87
N PHE A 28 10.11 9.88 -9.17
CA PHE A 28 10.90 8.66 -9.30
C PHE A 28 12.01 8.83 -10.32
N HIS A 29 11.73 9.36 -11.51
CA HIS A 29 12.74 9.54 -12.56
C HIS A 29 13.73 10.67 -12.25
N GLY A 30 13.28 11.77 -11.65
CA GLY A 30 14.13 12.92 -11.32
C GLY A 30 15.03 12.70 -10.11
N ALA A 31 14.68 11.76 -9.22
CA ALA A 31 15.49 11.38 -8.08
C ALA A 31 16.74 10.57 -8.47
N SER A 32 17.90 10.94 -7.93
CA SER A 32 19.15 10.18 -8.04
C SER A 32 19.46 9.39 -6.76
N VAL A 33 20.37 8.41 -6.85
CA VAL A 33 20.85 7.69 -5.65
C VAL A 33 21.61 8.64 -4.72
N GLU A 34 22.30 9.62 -5.29
CA GLU A 34 23.00 10.69 -4.58
C GLU A 34 22.03 11.50 -3.73
N ASP A 35 20.93 11.97 -4.32
CA ASP A 35 19.92 12.76 -3.60
C ASP A 35 19.37 11.99 -2.39
N ILE A 36 19.09 10.70 -2.57
CA ILE A 36 18.57 9.82 -1.52
C ILE A 36 19.63 9.62 -0.42
N CYS A 37 20.88 9.39 -0.81
CA CYS A 37 22.00 9.26 0.11
C CYS A 37 22.22 10.54 0.93
N GLU A 38 22.21 11.70 0.28
CA GLU A 38 22.33 13.00 0.93
C GLU A 38 21.19 13.23 1.92
N ARG A 39 19.95 12.97 1.51
CA ARG A 39 18.77 13.09 2.39
C ARG A 39 18.87 12.16 3.60
N ALA A 40 19.22 10.91 3.37
CA ALA A 40 19.30 9.90 4.42
C ALA A 40 20.55 10.03 5.31
N GLY A 41 21.53 10.88 4.94
CA GLY A 41 22.79 11.04 5.65
C GLY A 41 23.75 9.84 5.51
N PHE A 42 23.74 9.18 4.35
CA PHE A 42 24.55 8.00 4.05
C PHE A 42 25.35 8.16 2.76
N THR A 43 26.33 7.28 2.54
CA THR A 43 27.13 7.26 1.31
C THR A 43 26.50 6.37 0.25
N ARG A 44 26.91 6.55 -1.02
CA ARG A 44 26.56 5.61 -2.10
C ARG A 44 26.92 4.17 -1.78
N GLY A 45 28.06 3.93 -1.15
CA GLY A 45 28.47 2.58 -0.72
C GLY A 45 27.49 1.97 0.28
N ALA A 46 26.98 2.78 1.22
CA ALA A 46 25.94 2.34 2.15
C ALA A 46 24.62 2.03 1.43
N PHE A 47 24.24 2.79 0.40
CA PHE A 47 23.10 2.46 -0.46
C PHE A 47 23.27 1.11 -1.13
N TYR A 48 24.36 0.91 -1.89
CA TYR A 48 24.58 -0.33 -2.65
C TYR A 48 24.83 -1.56 -1.76
N SER A 49 25.16 -1.37 -0.49
CA SER A 49 25.20 -2.48 0.49
C SER A 49 23.81 -2.95 0.96
N ASN A 50 22.76 -2.14 0.72
CA ASN A 50 21.38 -2.40 1.14
C ASN A 50 20.42 -2.61 -0.03
N PHE A 51 20.67 -1.98 -1.18
CA PHE A 51 19.83 -2.04 -2.38
C PHE A 51 20.69 -2.08 -3.64
N GLY A 52 20.42 -3.00 -4.55
CA GLY A 52 21.08 -3.10 -5.84
C GLY A 52 20.67 -2.01 -6.83
N SER A 53 19.49 -1.40 -6.66
CA SER A 53 18.98 -0.36 -7.56
C SER A 53 17.94 0.56 -6.90
N LYS A 54 17.59 1.63 -7.61
CA LYS A 54 16.47 2.53 -7.25
C LYS A 54 15.12 1.80 -7.34
N ASP A 55 14.97 0.87 -8.28
CA ASP A 55 13.80 0.02 -8.43
C ASP A 55 13.63 -0.89 -7.22
N GLU A 56 14.71 -1.53 -6.75
CA GLU A 56 14.68 -2.37 -5.54
C GLU A 56 14.31 -1.55 -4.29
N LEU A 57 14.83 -0.33 -4.18
CA LEU A 57 14.49 0.59 -3.10
C LEU A 57 13.00 0.96 -3.11
N VAL A 58 12.42 1.28 -4.27
CA VAL A 58 10.98 1.58 -4.38
C VAL A 58 10.14 0.35 -4.06
N LEU A 59 10.50 -0.83 -4.57
CA LEU A 59 9.80 -2.07 -4.22
C LEU A 59 9.85 -2.36 -2.72
N ALA A 60 10.94 -1.98 -2.04
CA ALA A 60 11.01 -2.06 -0.60
C ALA A 60 10.10 -1.03 0.13
N LEU A 61 9.82 0.14 -0.47
CA LEU A 61 8.79 1.06 0.03
C LEU A 61 7.39 0.46 -0.13
N PHE A 62 7.11 -0.19 -1.27
CA PHE A 62 5.88 -0.96 -1.46
C PHE A 62 5.72 -2.05 -0.40
N GLN A 63 6.77 -2.83 -0.14
CA GLN A 63 6.74 -3.86 0.89
C GLN A 63 6.51 -3.27 2.28
N ALA A 64 7.22 -2.19 2.66
CA ALA A 64 7.04 -1.55 3.96
C ALA A 64 5.62 -1.00 4.15
N THR A 65 5.02 -0.46 3.07
CA THR A 65 3.63 0.01 3.08
C THR A 65 2.65 -1.14 3.26
N THR A 66 2.87 -2.25 2.53
CA THR A 66 2.08 -3.48 2.69
C THR A 66 2.21 -4.04 4.10
N ASP A 67 3.43 -4.16 4.65
CA ASP A 67 3.66 -4.69 5.99
C ASP A 67 2.95 -3.87 7.07
N ARG A 68 3.02 -2.53 6.99
CA ARG A 68 2.31 -1.63 7.90
C ARG A 68 0.80 -1.85 7.85
N LEU A 69 0.26 -1.97 6.64
CA LEU A 69 -1.17 -2.16 6.43
C LEU A 69 -1.63 -3.51 7.01
N LEU A 70 -0.86 -4.58 6.80
CA LEU A 70 -1.16 -5.90 7.36
C LEU A 70 -1.03 -5.94 8.88
N GLU A 71 -0.09 -5.19 9.46
CA GLU A 71 0.03 -5.04 10.90
C GLU A 71 -1.20 -4.35 11.49
N GLN A 72 -1.69 -3.28 10.84
CA GLN A 72 -2.94 -2.60 11.21
C GLN A 72 -4.14 -3.56 11.13
N ILE A 73 -4.25 -4.32 10.04
CA ILE A 73 -5.28 -5.36 9.88
C ILE A 73 -5.19 -6.41 10.98
N GLY A 74 -4.00 -6.93 11.24
CA GLY A 74 -3.77 -7.98 12.24
C GLY A 74 -4.18 -7.55 13.64
N ALA A 75 -4.03 -6.26 13.97
CA ALA A 75 -4.47 -5.70 15.24
C ALA A 75 -6.01 -5.62 15.35
N LEU A 76 -6.72 -5.45 14.24
CA LEU A 76 -8.19 -5.31 14.20
C LEU A 76 -8.92 -6.67 14.13
N LEU A 77 -8.27 -7.70 13.58
CA LEU A 77 -8.84 -9.04 13.36
C LEU A 77 -9.62 -9.66 14.54
N PRO A 78 -9.11 -9.62 15.81
CA PRO A 78 -9.81 -10.20 16.94
C PRO A 78 -11.20 -9.59 17.20
N ASP A 79 -11.34 -8.29 16.94
CA ASP A 79 -12.60 -7.57 17.16
C ASP A 79 -13.58 -7.79 15.99
N LEU A 80 -13.05 -7.92 14.77
CA LEU A 80 -13.80 -8.13 13.54
C LEU A 80 -14.45 -9.52 13.45
N ALA A 81 -13.80 -10.56 13.99
CA ALA A 81 -14.34 -11.92 13.95
C ALA A 81 -15.62 -12.10 14.78
N ASN A 82 -15.95 -11.16 15.68
CA ASN A 82 -17.01 -11.31 16.68
C ASN A 82 -18.26 -10.44 16.41
N GLN A 83 -18.31 -9.66 15.33
CA GLN A 83 -19.39 -8.69 15.09
C GLN A 83 -20.06 -8.85 13.70
N PRO A 84 -21.41 -8.86 13.61
CA PRO A 84 -22.11 -8.75 12.33
C PRO A 84 -21.81 -7.41 11.64
N GLY A 85 -21.52 -7.40 10.34
CA GLY A 85 -21.14 -6.19 9.59
C GLY A 85 -19.63 -5.91 9.57
N SER A 86 -18.82 -6.73 10.25
CA SER A 86 -17.39 -6.51 10.43
C SER A 86 -16.58 -6.40 9.14
N LEU A 87 -16.99 -7.02 8.02
CA LEU A 87 -16.25 -6.88 6.77
C LEU A 87 -16.26 -5.43 6.25
N LEU A 88 -17.42 -4.76 6.29
CA LEU A 88 -17.55 -3.40 5.81
C LEU A 88 -16.76 -2.45 6.70
N ASP A 89 -16.93 -2.58 8.02
CA ASP A 89 -16.23 -1.74 9.00
C ASP A 89 -14.71 -1.97 8.96
N ALA A 90 -14.27 -3.22 8.77
CA ALA A 90 -12.86 -3.55 8.56
C ALA A 90 -12.29 -2.88 7.32
N VAL A 91 -13.00 -2.99 6.19
CA VAL A 91 -12.55 -2.42 4.92
C VAL A 91 -12.53 -0.90 5.02
N LEU A 92 -13.58 -0.25 5.52
CA LEU A 92 -13.62 1.21 5.65
C LEU A 92 -12.56 1.71 6.63
N GLY A 93 -12.42 1.08 7.80
CA GLY A 93 -11.37 1.42 8.76
C GLY A 93 -9.98 1.29 8.15
N LEU A 94 -9.74 0.25 7.35
CA LEU A 94 -8.48 0.06 6.65
C LEU A 94 -8.19 1.19 5.63
N LEU A 95 -9.21 1.59 4.88
CA LEU A 95 -9.08 2.60 3.83
C LEU A 95 -8.93 4.01 4.42
N ASP A 96 -9.58 4.28 5.55
CA ASP A 96 -9.45 5.55 6.29
C ASP A 96 -8.05 5.66 6.95
N ASP A 97 -7.56 4.57 7.56
CA ASP A 97 -6.21 4.52 8.16
C ASP A 97 -5.07 4.45 7.13
N ALA A 98 -5.40 4.21 5.86
CA ALA A 98 -4.45 4.16 4.75
C ALA A 98 -3.85 5.53 4.36
N ALA A 99 -4.02 6.60 5.15
CA ALA A 99 -2.91 7.42 5.71
C ALA A 99 -3.21 8.93 5.96
N PRO A 100 -2.34 9.60 6.74
CA PRO A 100 -2.09 11.05 6.71
C PRO A 100 -1.26 11.56 5.50
N ASP A 101 -0.46 10.72 4.81
CA ASP A 101 0.43 11.11 3.70
C ASP A 101 0.02 10.55 2.31
N GLN A 102 -1.29 10.41 2.08
CA GLN A 102 -1.86 9.79 0.86
C GLN A 102 -1.32 10.35 -0.46
N ARG A 103 -0.98 11.65 -0.49
CA ARG A 103 -0.48 12.34 -1.68
C ARG A 103 0.90 11.83 -2.11
N GLN A 104 1.86 11.75 -1.17
CA GLN A 104 3.23 11.32 -1.50
C GLN A 104 3.23 9.90 -2.04
N TRP A 105 2.54 8.99 -1.34
CA TRP A 105 2.41 7.62 -1.79
C TRP A 105 1.72 7.50 -3.15
N HIS A 106 0.68 8.31 -3.42
CA HIS A 106 0.00 8.32 -4.71
C HIS A 106 0.94 8.72 -5.85
N LEU A 107 1.75 9.77 -5.66
CA LEU A 107 2.74 10.21 -6.65
C LEU A 107 3.75 9.10 -6.95
N ILE A 108 4.39 8.55 -5.91
CA ILE A 108 5.42 7.51 -6.03
C ILE A 108 4.85 6.26 -6.72
N SER A 109 3.69 5.78 -6.26
CA SER A 109 3.09 4.56 -6.82
C SER A 109 2.64 4.73 -8.27
N THR A 110 2.13 5.92 -8.63
CA THR A 110 1.73 6.24 -10.00
C THR A 110 2.94 6.31 -10.92
N GLU A 111 3.98 7.04 -10.53
CA GLU A 111 5.21 7.18 -11.32
C GLU A 111 5.93 5.84 -11.49
N PHE A 112 6.02 5.03 -10.43
CA PHE A 112 6.62 3.71 -10.51
C PHE A 112 5.78 2.76 -11.39
N THR A 113 4.44 2.89 -11.37
CA THR A 113 3.58 2.15 -12.31
C THR A 113 3.88 2.55 -13.76
N LEU A 114 4.03 3.84 -14.04
CA LEU A 114 4.39 4.33 -15.38
C LEU A 114 5.79 3.89 -15.82
N HIS A 115 6.75 3.82 -14.89
CA HIS A 115 8.08 3.25 -15.13
C HIS A 115 7.99 1.75 -15.45
N ALA A 116 7.26 1.00 -14.63
CA ALA A 116 7.05 -0.43 -14.80
C ALA A 116 6.38 -0.76 -16.15
N LEU A 117 5.39 0.02 -16.58
CA LEU A 117 4.75 -0.15 -17.91
C LEU A 117 5.73 0.01 -19.08
N ARG A 118 6.90 0.62 -18.87
CA ARG A 118 7.96 0.83 -19.88
C ARG A 118 9.18 -0.07 -19.68
N ASN A 119 9.27 -0.79 -18.58
CA ASN A 119 10.42 -1.62 -18.23
C ASN A 119 9.94 -3.01 -17.77
N ALA A 120 10.28 -4.05 -18.52
CA ALA A 120 9.80 -5.42 -18.29
C ALA A 120 10.22 -6.01 -16.93
N ASP A 121 11.43 -5.70 -16.46
CA ASP A 121 11.93 -6.22 -15.18
C ASP A 121 11.20 -5.54 -14.02
N ALA A 122 11.01 -4.22 -14.10
CA ALA A 122 10.22 -3.48 -13.12
C ALA A 122 8.73 -3.91 -13.14
N ALA A 123 8.18 -4.18 -14.33
CA ALA A 123 6.83 -4.74 -14.47
C ALA A 123 6.69 -6.07 -13.74
N LYS A 124 7.61 -7.00 -13.97
CA LYS A 124 7.60 -8.31 -13.31
C LYS A 124 7.63 -8.17 -11.80
N ALA A 125 8.55 -7.37 -11.27
CA ALA A 125 8.68 -7.17 -9.83
C ALA A 125 7.46 -6.49 -9.20
N LEU A 126 6.85 -5.50 -9.88
CA LEU A 126 5.64 -4.85 -9.40
C LEU A 126 4.42 -5.79 -9.46
N ILE A 127 4.32 -6.65 -10.48
CA ILE A 127 3.27 -7.68 -10.58
C ILE A 127 3.37 -8.64 -9.40
N GLU A 128 4.57 -9.13 -9.09
CA GLU A 128 4.82 -10.03 -7.96
C GLU A 128 4.44 -9.36 -6.64
N GLN A 129 4.88 -8.12 -6.40
CA GLN A 129 4.54 -7.36 -5.20
C GLN A 129 3.01 -7.16 -5.06
N ARG A 130 2.32 -6.76 -6.13
CA ARG A 130 0.87 -6.57 -6.13
C ARG A 130 0.11 -7.87 -5.96
N ALA A 131 0.64 -8.98 -6.47
CA ALA A 131 0.05 -10.31 -6.29
C ALA A 131 0.11 -10.74 -4.82
N MET A 132 1.26 -10.58 -4.17
CA MET A 132 1.42 -10.88 -2.75
C MET A 132 0.46 -10.07 -1.89
N PHE A 133 0.39 -8.76 -2.12
CA PHE A 133 -0.51 -7.89 -1.36
C PHE A 133 -1.99 -8.26 -1.53
N ARG A 134 -2.42 -8.51 -2.78
CA ARG A 134 -3.79 -8.95 -3.07
C ARG A 134 -4.11 -10.30 -2.43
N GLU A 135 -3.17 -11.25 -2.45
CA GLU A 135 -3.36 -12.56 -1.82
C GLU A 135 -3.60 -12.42 -0.32
N GLN A 136 -2.84 -11.56 0.36
CA GLN A 136 -3.01 -11.31 1.80
C GLN A 136 -4.37 -10.67 2.11
N LEU A 137 -4.80 -9.67 1.32
CA LEU A 137 -6.14 -9.10 1.46
C LEU A 137 -7.25 -10.12 1.17
N THR A 138 -7.03 -11.01 0.20
CA THR A 138 -8.01 -12.05 -0.16
C THR A 138 -8.20 -13.03 1.00
N ARG A 139 -7.10 -13.50 1.61
CA ARG A 139 -7.15 -14.36 2.80
C ARG A 139 -7.88 -13.69 3.95
N LEU A 140 -7.65 -12.39 4.17
CA LEU A 140 -8.37 -11.64 5.19
C LEU A 140 -9.89 -11.64 4.95
N VAL A 141 -10.31 -11.35 3.72
CA VAL A 141 -11.74 -11.38 3.36
C VAL A 141 -12.31 -12.79 3.56
N GLU A 142 -11.57 -13.84 3.19
CA GLU A 142 -11.96 -15.23 3.44
C GLU A 142 -12.11 -15.54 4.92
N GLU A 143 -11.18 -15.11 5.77
CA GLU A 143 -11.25 -15.30 7.22
C GLU A 143 -12.45 -14.57 7.84
N ILE A 144 -12.68 -13.30 7.46
CA ILE A 144 -13.81 -12.51 7.98
C ILE A 144 -15.14 -13.09 7.50
N THR A 145 -15.25 -13.48 6.23
CA THR A 145 -16.48 -14.09 5.67
C THR A 145 -16.73 -15.51 6.17
N ALA A 146 -15.70 -16.23 6.63
CA ALA A 146 -15.88 -17.52 7.29
C ALA A 146 -16.33 -17.36 8.76
N ALA A 147 -15.86 -16.31 9.44
CA ALA A 147 -16.20 -16.02 10.83
C ALA A 147 -17.58 -15.34 10.99
N SER A 148 -17.95 -14.48 10.04
CA SER A 148 -19.29 -13.91 9.92
C SER A 148 -20.16 -14.85 9.07
N ASN A 149 -21.46 -14.98 9.31
CA ASN A 149 -22.37 -15.79 8.45
C ASN A 149 -22.59 -15.16 7.05
N LEU A 150 -21.59 -14.48 6.52
CA LEU A 150 -21.61 -13.71 5.28
C LEU A 150 -21.12 -14.58 4.13
N ARG A 151 -21.93 -14.73 3.08
CA ARG A 151 -21.47 -15.37 1.83
C ARG A 151 -21.41 -14.35 0.72
N LEU A 152 -20.24 -14.28 0.07
CA LEU A 152 -20.08 -13.48 -1.15
C LEU A 152 -20.56 -14.30 -2.36
N SER A 153 -21.35 -13.69 -3.23
CA SER A 153 -21.79 -14.27 -4.50
C SER A 153 -20.70 -14.25 -5.58
N VAL A 154 -19.58 -13.56 -5.31
CA VAL A 154 -18.39 -13.49 -6.16
C VAL A 154 -17.16 -14.03 -5.43
N PRO A 155 -16.11 -14.48 -6.14
CA PRO A 155 -14.86 -14.88 -5.51
C PRO A 155 -14.25 -13.72 -4.67
N PRO A 156 -13.75 -13.98 -3.44
CA PRO A 156 -13.15 -12.95 -2.59
C PRO A 156 -12.05 -12.12 -3.29
N GLU A 157 -11.22 -12.74 -4.13
CA GLU A 157 -10.19 -12.01 -4.90
C GLU A 157 -10.80 -10.94 -5.82
N GLN A 158 -11.97 -11.20 -6.43
CA GLN A 158 -12.63 -10.22 -7.29
C GLN A 158 -13.16 -9.04 -6.49
N PHE A 159 -13.72 -9.29 -5.30
CA PHE A 159 -14.12 -8.24 -4.38
C PHE A 159 -12.92 -7.39 -3.96
N VAL A 160 -11.79 -8.01 -3.59
CA VAL A 160 -10.56 -7.29 -3.24
C VAL A 160 -10.08 -6.41 -4.41
N ARG A 161 -10.06 -6.93 -5.64
CA ARG A 161 -9.66 -6.15 -6.83
C ARG A 161 -10.58 -4.94 -7.04
N LEU A 162 -11.88 -5.10 -6.84
CA LEU A 162 -12.85 -4.02 -6.94
C LEU A 162 -12.58 -2.94 -5.88
N VAL A 163 -12.39 -3.33 -4.63
CA VAL A 163 -12.06 -2.41 -3.52
C VAL A 163 -10.77 -1.65 -3.82
N MET A 164 -9.71 -2.34 -4.27
CA MET A 164 -8.44 -1.71 -4.65
C MET A 164 -8.64 -0.69 -5.78
N ALA A 165 -9.38 -1.06 -6.83
CA ALA A 165 -9.65 -0.17 -7.96
C ALA A 165 -10.46 1.07 -7.54
N LEU A 166 -11.48 0.88 -6.69
CA LEU A 166 -12.28 1.98 -6.14
C LEU A 166 -11.40 2.91 -5.32
N HIS A 167 -10.58 2.39 -4.42
CA HIS A 167 -9.71 3.21 -3.57
C HIS A 167 -8.65 3.98 -4.37
N GLU A 168 -8.00 3.33 -5.35
CA GLU A 168 -7.05 4.01 -6.23
C GLU A 168 -7.70 5.15 -7.02
N GLY A 169 -8.89 4.90 -7.59
CA GLY A 169 -9.65 5.89 -8.34
C GLY A 169 -10.19 7.03 -7.47
N ALA A 170 -10.71 6.71 -6.28
CA ALA A 170 -11.21 7.68 -5.32
C ALA A 170 -10.09 8.60 -4.83
N ARG A 171 -8.93 8.03 -4.50
CA ARG A 171 -7.74 8.79 -4.10
C ARG A 171 -7.26 9.74 -5.19
N SER A 172 -7.25 9.30 -6.46
CA SER A 172 -6.88 10.17 -7.59
C SER A 172 -7.82 11.38 -7.71
N GLN A 173 -9.14 11.15 -7.55
CA GLN A 173 -10.14 12.22 -7.58
C GLN A 173 -10.03 13.16 -6.38
N TYR A 174 -9.89 12.63 -5.16
CA TYR A 174 -9.71 13.45 -3.94
C TYR A 174 -8.49 14.39 -4.06
N LEU A 175 -7.37 13.89 -4.58
CA LEU A 175 -6.14 14.70 -4.71
C LEU A 175 -6.26 15.84 -5.73
N LEU A 176 -7.21 15.75 -6.68
CA LEU A 176 -7.48 16.76 -7.70
C LEU A 176 -8.66 17.67 -7.34
N GLU A 177 -9.70 17.12 -6.71
CA GLU A 177 -10.97 17.79 -6.41
C GLU A 177 -11.39 17.61 -4.93
N PRO A 178 -10.54 17.97 -3.95
CA PRO A 178 -10.75 17.60 -2.54
C PRO A 178 -12.03 18.19 -1.92
N ALA A 179 -12.52 19.33 -2.44
CA ALA A 179 -13.75 19.94 -1.98
C ALA A 179 -15.02 19.23 -2.49
N LYS A 180 -14.93 18.50 -3.61
CA LYS A 180 -16.08 17.80 -4.22
C LYS A 180 -16.08 16.31 -3.89
N VAL A 181 -14.89 15.72 -3.75
CA VAL A 181 -14.71 14.31 -3.41
C VAL A 181 -13.83 14.24 -2.17
N PRO A 182 -14.39 14.47 -0.96
CA PRO A 182 -13.63 14.31 0.27
C PRO A 182 -13.02 12.91 0.40
N ALA A 183 -11.89 12.80 1.10
CA ALA A 183 -11.24 11.50 1.36
C ALA A 183 -12.24 10.50 1.99
N GLY A 184 -12.23 9.26 1.49
CA GLY A 184 -13.13 8.19 1.93
C GLY A 184 -14.58 8.32 1.46
N SER A 185 -15.02 9.46 0.94
CA SER A 185 -16.44 9.70 0.65
C SER A 185 -17.03 8.72 -0.37
N LEU A 186 -16.27 8.33 -1.40
CA LEU A 186 -16.72 7.37 -2.39
C LEU A 186 -16.76 5.96 -1.82
N GLU A 187 -15.74 5.58 -1.06
CA GLU A 187 -15.65 4.27 -0.40
C GLU A 187 -16.80 4.07 0.58
N HIS A 188 -17.04 5.04 1.47
CA HIS A 188 -18.16 5.04 2.43
C HIS A 188 -19.54 5.03 1.76
N THR A 189 -19.67 5.63 0.56
CA THR A 189 -20.93 5.64 -0.18
C THR A 189 -21.20 4.31 -0.88
N PHE A 190 -20.22 3.77 -1.61
CA PHE A 190 -20.47 2.70 -2.58
C PHE A 190 -20.15 1.31 -2.04
N LEU A 191 -19.19 1.14 -1.13
CA LEU A 191 -18.88 -0.18 -0.57
C LEU A 191 -20.05 -0.84 0.17
N PRO A 192 -20.87 -0.12 0.96
CA PRO A 192 -22.05 -0.72 1.59
C PRO A 192 -23.03 -1.28 0.54
N MET A 193 -23.32 -0.52 -0.52
CA MET A 193 -24.23 -0.92 -1.59
C MET A 193 -23.72 -2.13 -2.38
N ILE A 194 -22.41 -2.13 -2.68
CA ILE A 194 -21.75 -3.24 -3.35
C ILE A 194 -21.84 -4.47 -2.47
N LEU A 195 -21.50 -4.36 -1.19
CA LEU A 195 -21.50 -5.49 -0.27
C LEU A 195 -22.90 -6.07 -0.09
N GLU A 196 -23.93 -5.24 0.09
CA GLU A 196 -25.33 -5.67 0.13
C GLU A 196 -25.73 -6.44 -1.14
N THR A 197 -25.31 -5.97 -2.31
CA THR A 197 -25.63 -6.61 -3.60
C THR A 197 -24.95 -7.96 -3.77
N ILE A 198 -23.70 -8.10 -3.30
CA ILE A 198 -22.91 -9.32 -3.47
C ILE A 198 -22.95 -10.24 -2.26
N SER A 199 -23.75 -9.94 -1.24
CA SER A 199 -23.91 -10.79 -0.05
C SER A 199 -25.26 -11.48 0.00
N SER A 200 -25.29 -12.69 0.57
CA SER A 200 -26.49 -13.49 0.79
C SER A 200 -26.49 -14.12 2.18
#